data_AF-A0A0G0ER01-F1
#
_entry.id   AF-A0A0G0ER01-F1
#
_cell.length_a   1.000
_cell.length_b   1.000
_cell.length_c   1.000
_cell.angle_alpha   90.00
_cell.angle_beta   90.00
_cell.angle_gamma   90.00
#
_symmetry.space_group_name_H-M   'P 1'
#
loop_
_entity.id
_entity.type
_entity.pdbx_description
1 polymer ?
#
loop_
_entity_poly.entity_id
_entity_poly.type
_entity_poly.pdbx_seq_one_letter_code
_entity_poly.pdbx_strand_id
1 'polypeptide(L)'
;MWTCPNCGRIFQKVKQPHSCKKVSVDSHFKNKDKAKELFNFLLSLIEKNIGTCKVISLPCCVHLFGVYDFLAALPKRDGIEIRFALDRQL
;
A
#
# COMPACT_ATOMS: atom_id res chain seq x y z
N MET A 1 -20.21 3.74 -1.19
CA MET A 1 -19.11 2.78 -1.45
C MET A 1 -19.43 1.98 -2.70
N TRP A 2 -18.48 1.77 -3.59
CA TRP A 2 -18.61 0.98 -4.81
C TRP A 2 -17.48 -0.06 -4.87
N THR A 3 -17.84 -1.33 -5.10
CA THR A 3 -16.87 -2.41 -5.28
C THR A 3 -16.57 -2.58 -6.76
N CYS A 4 -15.30 -2.49 -7.14
CA CYS A 4 -14.89 -2.77 -8.52
C CYS A 4 -15.15 -4.26 -8.85
N PRO A 5 -15.90 -4.58 -9.92
CA PRO A 5 -16.18 -5.97 -10.28
C PRO A 5 -14.92 -6.73 -10.74
N ASN A 6 -13.89 -6.03 -11.23
CA ASN A 6 -12.68 -6.65 -11.75
C ASN A 6 -11.64 -6.96 -10.67
N CYS A 7 -11.46 -6.07 -9.69
CA CYS A 7 -10.40 -6.22 -8.68
C CYS A 7 -10.92 -6.41 -7.25
N GLY A 8 -12.23 -6.29 -7.02
CA GLY A 8 -12.87 -6.49 -5.72
C GLY A 8 -12.56 -5.43 -4.67
N ARG A 9 -11.82 -4.37 -5.01
CA ARG A 9 -11.53 -3.26 -4.09
C ARG A 9 -12.72 -2.31 -3.98
N ILE A 10 -12.92 -1.78 -2.79
CA ILE A 10 -13.98 -0.84 -2.44
C ILE A 10 -13.44 0.58 -2.59
N PHE A 11 -14.22 1.45 -3.23
CA PHE A 11 -13.91 2.86 -3.44
C PHE A 11 -15.07 3.74 -2.98
N GLN A 12 -14.78 4.99 -2.63
CA GLN A 12 -15.81 5.95 -2.24
C GLN A 12 -16.68 6.34 -3.45
N LYS A 13 -16.06 6.59 -4.62
CA LYS A 13 -16.74 7.01 -5.85
C LYS A 13 -16.95 5.84 -6.83
N VAL A 14 -18.11 5.83 -7.49
CA VAL A 14 -18.41 4.89 -8.57
C VAL A 14 -17.44 5.10 -9.73
N LYS A 15 -16.90 4.01 -10.29
CA LYS A 15 -15.95 4.03 -11.42
C LYS A 15 -14.72 4.93 -11.16
N GLN A 16 -14.30 5.09 -9.90
CA GLN A 16 -13.09 5.84 -9.56
C GLN A 16 -11.88 5.29 -10.36
N PRO A 17 -11.07 6.12 -11.03
CA PRO A 17 -9.90 5.65 -11.76
C PRO A 17 -8.93 4.88 -10.86
N HIS A 18 -8.57 3.65 -11.24
CA HIS A 18 -7.62 2.82 -10.52
C HIS A 18 -7.03 1.70 -11.41
N SER A 19 -5.85 1.20 -11.06
CA SER A 19 -5.28 0.00 -11.69
C SER A 19 -5.86 -1.26 -11.08
N CYS A 20 -6.54 -2.10 -11.87
CA CYS A 20 -6.96 -3.45 -11.42
C CYS A 20 -5.82 -4.49 -11.44
N LYS A 21 -4.72 -4.20 -12.13
CA LYS A 21 -3.57 -5.11 -12.24
C LYS A 21 -2.91 -5.27 -10.87
N LYS A 22 -2.65 -6.52 -10.48
CA LYS A 22 -1.83 -6.89 -9.33
C LYS A 22 -0.44 -7.31 -9.82
N VAL A 23 0.58 -6.99 -9.05
CA VAL A 23 1.97 -7.41 -9.30
C VAL A 23 2.54 -7.96 -8.00
N SER A 24 3.60 -8.77 -8.05
CA SER A 24 4.24 -9.23 -6.82
C SER A 24 4.87 -8.06 -6.07
N VAL A 25 4.81 -8.10 -4.74
CA VAL A 25 5.47 -7.09 -3.89
C VAL A 25 6.96 -7.01 -4.21
N ASP A 26 7.62 -8.16 -4.39
CA ASP A 26 9.04 -8.25 -4.73
C ASP A 26 9.42 -7.51 -6.02
N SER A 27 8.51 -7.43 -6.99
CA SER A 27 8.80 -6.74 -8.26
C SER A 27 9.11 -5.24 -8.07
N HIS A 28 8.57 -4.62 -7.02
CA HIS A 28 8.82 -3.21 -6.69
C HIS A 28 10.25 -2.95 -6.23
N PHE A 29 10.92 -3.99 -5.74
CA PHE A 29 12.22 -3.93 -5.08
C PHE A 29 13.36 -4.47 -5.94
N LYS A 30 13.10 -4.84 -7.20
CA LYS A 30 14.16 -5.25 -8.13
C LYS A 30 15.24 -4.16 -8.22
N ASN A 31 16.47 -4.51 -7.86
CA ASN A 31 17.62 -3.61 -7.78
C ASN A 31 17.43 -2.45 -6.76
N LYS A 32 16.67 -2.66 -5.69
CA LYS A 32 16.41 -1.67 -4.62
C LYS A 32 16.46 -2.31 -3.23
N ASP A 33 17.55 -2.99 -2.91
CA ASP A 33 17.68 -3.79 -1.68
C ASP A 33 17.49 -2.94 -0.41
N LYS A 34 18.04 -1.73 -0.38
CA LYS A 34 17.84 -0.75 0.71
C LYS A 34 16.34 -0.44 0.92
N ALA A 35 15.59 -0.26 -0.16
CA ALA A 35 14.15 0.00 -0.06
C ALA A 35 13.38 -1.25 0.39
N LYS A 36 13.83 -2.46 0.05
CA LYS A 36 13.23 -3.69 0.56
C LYS A 36 13.43 -3.83 2.07
N GLU A 37 14.64 -3.57 2.53
CA GLU A 37 14.99 -3.57 3.96
C GLU A 37 14.12 -2.57 4.74
N LEU A 38 14.07 -1.32 4.28
CA LEU A 38 13.25 -0.28 4.90
C LEU A 38 11.75 -0.60 4.88
N PHE A 39 11.26 -1.21 3.80
CA PHE A 39 9.85 -1.61 3.71
C PHE A 39 9.51 -2.71 4.71
N ASN A 40 10.34 -3.74 4.81
CA ASN A 40 10.16 -4.83 5.76
C ASN A 40 10.24 -4.33 7.20
N PHE A 41 11.19 -3.45 7.49
CA PHE A 41 11.32 -2.79 8.79
C PHE A 41 10.05 -2.01 9.14
N LEU A 42 9.58 -1.15 8.23
CA LEU A 42 8.34 -0.38 8.42
C LEU A 42 7.13 -1.28 8.65
N LEU A 43 6.95 -2.31 7.81
CA LEU A 43 5.83 -3.24 7.93
C LEU A 43 5.86 -3.93 9.29
N SER A 44 7.02 -4.42 9.73
CA SER A 44 7.17 -5.06 11.04
C SER A 44 6.82 -4.13 12.20
N LEU A 45 7.19 -2.84 12.11
CA LEU A 45 6.86 -1.85 13.13
C LEU A 45 5.37 -1.57 13.19
N ILE A 46 4.71 -1.46 12.04
CA ILE A 46 3.26 -1.23 11.97
C ILE A 46 2.52 -2.45 12.53
N GLU A 47 2.86 -3.65 12.08
CA GLU A 47 2.20 -4.88 12.53
C GLU A 47 2.39 -5.13 14.02
N LYS A 48 3.56 -4.78 14.57
CA LYS A 48 3.84 -4.91 16.00
C LYS A 48 3.11 -3.90 16.87
N ASN A 49 3.02 -2.63 16.46
CA ASN A 49 2.57 -1.55 17.34
C ASN A 49 1.14 -1.07 17.06
N ILE A 50 0.64 -1.27 15.84
CA ILE A 50 -0.67 -0.75 15.39
C ILE A 50 -1.62 -1.91 15.11
N GLY A 51 -1.15 -2.90 14.34
CA GLY A 51 -1.91 -4.11 14.03
C GLY A 51 -1.68 -4.63 12.62
N THR A 52 -2.22 -5.82 12.34
CA THR A 52 -2.02 -6.53 11.08
C THR A 52 -2.45 -5.69 9.88
N CYS A 53 -1.55 -5.59 8.89
CA CYS A 53 -1.81 -4.87 7.66
C CYS A 53 -2.12 -5.81 6.51
N LYS A 54 -3.17 -5.50 5.75
CA LYS A 54 -3.40 -6.13 4.44
C LYS A 54 -2.54 -5.44 3.39
N VAL A 55 -1.61 -6.18 2.79
CA VAL A 55 -0.73 -5.68 1.72
C VAL A 55 -1.40 -5.84 0.36
N ILE A 56 -1.53 -4.75 -0.40
CA ILE A 56 -2.02 -4.75 -1.78
C ILE A 56 -0.96 -4.16 -2.69
N SER A 57 -0.45 -4.97 -3.61
CA SER A 57 0.61 -4.60 -4.55
C SER A 57 0.04 -4.28 -5.94
N LEU A 58 0.23 -3.04 -6.37
CA LEU A 58 -0.23 -2.49 -7.66
C LEU A 58 0.99 -2.04 -8.45
N PRO A 59 0.95 -2.00 -9.80
CA PRO A 59 2.10 -1.62 -10.63
C PRO A 59 2.86 -0.35 -10.19
N CYS A 60 2.16 0.64 -9.63
CA CYS A 60 2.75 1.89 -9.20
C CYS A 60 3.27 1.90 -7.75
N CYS A 61 2.73 1.08 -6.85
CA CYS A 61 3.03 1.15 -5.41
C CYS A 61 2.48 -0.03 -4.61
N VAL A 62 2.94 -0.13 -3.36
CA VAL A 62 2.43 -1.08 -2.37
C VAL A 62 1.57 -0.31 -1.37
N HIS A 63 0.28 -0.68 -1.28
CA HIS A 63 -0.64 -0.15 -0.29
C HIS A 63 -0.67 -1.08 0.93
N LEU A 64 -0.65 -0.49 2.12
CA LEU A 64 -0.91 -1.13 3.40
C LEU A 64 -2.28 -0.65 3.91
N PHE A 65 -3.20 -1.58 4.12
CA PHE A 65 -4.52 -1.30 4.67
C PHE A 65 -4.61 -1.86 6.09
N GLY A 66 -4.80 -0.96 7.05
CA GLY A 66 -5.27 -1.31 8.40
C GLY A 66 -6.79 -1.27 8.48
N VAL A 67 -7.34 -1.51 9.68
CA VAL A 67 -8.79 -1.46 9.92
C VAL A 67 -9.35 -0.04 9.70
N TYR A 68 -8.54 1.01 9.88
CA TYR A 68 -9.02 2.40 9.83
C TYR A 68 -8.11 3.40 9.09
N ASP A 69 -6.91 3.00 8.64
CA ASP A 69 -5.91 3.91 8.09
C ASP A 69 -5.30 3.39 6.79
N PHE A 70 -5.04 4.30 5.85
CA PHE A 70 -4.44 4.01 4.55
C PHE A 70 -2.99 4.51 4.50
N LEU A 71 -2.05 3.62 4.19
CA LEU A 71 -0.66 3.96 3.92
C LEU A 71 -0.23 3.44 2.53
N ALA A 72 0.42 4.28 1.74
CA ALA A 72 1.12 3.85 0.52
C ALA A 72 2.62 4.01 0.72
N ALA A 73 3.36 2.94 0.47
CA ALA A 73 4.82 2.93 0.42
C ALA A 73 5.27 2.90 -1.05
N LEU A 74 6.06 3.89 -1.45
CA LEU A 74 6.58 4.05 -2.80
C LEU A 74 8.11 3.85 -2.77
N PRO A 75 8.61 2.66 -3.16
CA PRO A 75 10.05 2.39 -3.20
C PRO A 75 10.77 3.24 -4.25
N LYS A 76 11.67 4.11 -3.81
CA LYS A 76 12.54 4.94 -4.66
C LYS A 76 13.93 4.30 -4.78
N ARG A 77 14.82 4.92 -5.56
CA ARG A 77 16.19 4.45 -5.74
C ARG A 77 16.96 4.44 -4.42
N ASP A 78 16.89 5.55 -3.68
CA ASP A 78 17.71 5.79 -2.49
C ASP A 78 16.89 5.84 -1.18
N GLY A 79 15.65 5.35 -1.20
CA GLY A 79 14.77 5.38 -0.02
C GLY A 79 13.33 4.97 -0.30
N ILE A 80 12.42 5.33 0.61
CA ILE A 80 10.97 5.11 0.48
C ILE A 80 10.25 6.42 0.71
N GLU A 81 9.29 6.73 -0.17
CA GLU A 81 8.30 7.78 0.06
C GLU A 81 7.05 7.15 0.69
N ILE A 82 6.57 7.74 1.78
CA ILE A 82 5.37 7.30 2.48
C ILE A 82 4.26 8.33 2.26
N ARG A 83 3.09 7.86 1.86
CA ARG A 83 1.86 8.66 1.84
C ARG A 83 0.88 8.05 2.82
N PHE A 84 0.28 8.88 3.66
CA PHE A 84 -0.65 8.43 4.68
C PHE A 84 -1.93 9.26 4.60
N ALA A 85 -3.08 8.59 4.70
CA ALA A 85 -4.38 9.23 4.74
C ALA A 85 -5.22 8.62 5.88
N LEU A 86 -5.79 9.50 6.69
CA LEU A 86 -6.72 9.18 7.76
C LEU A 86 -8.15 9.36 7.24
N ASP A 87 -9.02 8.38 7.48
CA ASP A 87 -10.47 8.51 7.24
C ASP A 87 -11.19 9.01 8.51
N ARG A 88 -10.57 9.97 9.20
CA ARG A 88 -11.16 10.71 10.33
C ARG A 88 -10.73 12.18 10.28
N GLN A 89 -11.65 13.09 10.63
CA GLN A 89 -11.29 14.47 10.93
C GLN A 89 -10.55 14.51 12.27
N LEU A 90 -9.45 15.25 12.33
CA LEU A 90 -8.71 15.54 13.57
C LEU A 90 -9.39 16.66 14.35
#